data_AF-A0A256GAG8-F1
#
_entry.id   AF-A0A256GAG8-F1
#
_cell.length_a   1.000
_cell.length_b   1.000
_cell.length_c   1.000
_cell.angle_alpha   90.00
_cell.angle_beta   90.00
_cell.angle_gamma   90.00
#
_symmetry.space_group_name_H-M   'P 1'
#
loop_
_entity.id
_entity.type
_entity.pdbx_description
1 polymer ?
#
loop_
_entity_poly.entity_id
_entity_poly.type
_entity_poly.pdbx_seq_one_letter_code
_entity_poly.pdbx_strand_id
1 'polypeptide(L)' 'MAWQRRHGYGKRSLVKTAISRIKRINDGRLTSRTFGAQQNEVATHIKIANRNMVLARPLSERVR' A
#
# COMPACT_ATOMS: atom_id res chain seq x y z
N MET A 1 -17.67 3.68 17.19
CA MET A 1 -17.24 3.01 15.93
C MET A 1 -18.25 3.10 14.76
N ALA A 2 -19.53 3.45 14.95
CA ALA A 2 -20.53 3.41 13.86
C ALA A 2 -20.20 4.37 12.69
N TRP A 3 -19.70 5.57 12.99
CA TRP A 3 -19.28 6.53 11.95
C TRP A 3 -18.09 6.01 11.14
N GLN A 4 -17.08 5.40 11.77
CA GLN A 4 -15.92 4.83 11.06
C GLN A 4 -16.31 3.72 10.10
N ARG A 5 -17.27 2.87 10.50
CA ARG A 5 -17.82 1.83 9.62
C ARG A 5 -18.59 2.44 8.46
N ARG A 6 -19.46 3.42 8.72
CA ARG A 6 -20.23 4.15 7.70
C ARG A 6 -19.33 4.82 6.65
N HIS A 7 -18.20 5.37 7.08
CA HIS A 7 -17.26 6.08 6.20
C HIS A 7 -16.10 5.20 5.68
N GLY A 8 -16.11 3.90 5.94
CA GLY A 8 -15.06 2.99 5.46
C GLY A 8 -13.66 3.35 5.97
N TYR A 9 -13.56 3.93 7.16
CA TYR A 9 -12.30 4.47 7.71
C TYR A 9 -11.18 3.42 7.75
N GLY A 10 -11.51 2.16 8.05
CA GLY A 10 -10.56 1.05 8.01
C GLY A 10 -9.94 0.85 6.63
N LYS A 11 -10.74 0.89 5.56
CA LYS A 11 -10.24 0.78 4.18
C LYS A 11 -9.31 1.95 3.84
N ARG A 12 -9.67 3.17 4.23
CA ARG A 12 -8.83 4.37 4.07
C ARG A 12 -7.50 4.23 4.81
N SER A 13 -7.54 3.73 6.04
CA SER A 13 -6.34 3.47 6.84
C SER A 13 -5.40 2.46 6.16
N LEU A 14 -5.94 1.35 5.64
CA LEU A 14 -5.15 0.33 4.94
C LEU A 14 -4.45 0.90 3.70
N VAL A 15 -5.19 1.66 2.88
CA VAL A 15 -4.63 2.31 1.68
C VAL A 15 -3.53 3.30 2.06
N LYS A 16 -3.76 4.15 3.07
CA LYS A 16 -2.75 5.10 3.55
C LYS A 16 -1.46 4.39 3.98
N THR A 17 -1.58 3.28 4.72
CA THR A 17 -0.43 2.48 5.14
C THR A 17 0.32 1.87 3.96
N ALA A 18 -0.40 1.34 2.97
CA ALA A 18 0.21 0.79 1.75
C ALA A 18 0.98 1.86 0.97
N ILE A 19 0.40 3.06 0.79
CA ILE A 19 1.07 4.19 0.13
C ILE A 19 2.30 4.65 0.92
N SER A 20 2.22 4.72 2.26
CA SER A 20 3.38 5.05 3.11
C SER A 20 4.54 4.08 2.90
N ARG A 21 4.26 2.78 2.78
CA ARG A 21 5.29 1.76 2.49
C ARG A 21 5.95 1.98 1.13
N ILE A 22 5.16 2.27 0.09
CA ILE A 22 5.69 2.56 -1.26
C ILE A 22 6.62 3.78 -1.22
N LYS A 23 6.19 4.86 -0.53
CA LYS A 23 7.03 6.05 -0.36
C LYS A 23 8.35 5.72 0.33
N ARG A 24 8.36 4.85 1.34
CA ARG A 24 9.60 4.42 2.01
C ARG A 24 10.52 3.59 1.12
N ILE A 25 9.97 2.71 0.26
CA ILE A 25 10.76 1.91 -0.66
C ILE A 25 11.49 2.79 -1.67
N ASN A 26 10.86 3.87 -2.12
CA ASN A 26 11.42 4.77 -3.13
C ASN A 26 12.14 5.98 -2.53
N ASP A 27 12.44 5.97 -1.23
CA ASP A 27 13.04 7.12 -0.52
C ASP A 27 12.26 8.45 -0.70
N GLY A 28 10.95 8.35 -0.88
CA GLY A 28 10.05 9.48 -1.11
C GLY A 28 10.19 10.15 -2.49
N ARG A 29 10.93 9.55 -3.44
CA ARG A 29 11.24 10.13 -4.75
C ARG A 29 10.78 9.24 -5.90
N LEU A 30 10.65 9.83 -7.08
CA LEU A 30 10.46 9.10 -8.34
C LEU A 30 11.66 9.40 -9.23
N THR A 31 12.14 8.38 -9.92
CA THR A 31 13.37 8.45 -10.73
C THR A 31 13.08 8.82 -12.19
N SER A 32 11.88 8.52 -12.66
CA SER A 32 11.46 8.77 -14.03
C SER A 32 11.33 10.27 -14.32
N ARG A 33 11.79 10.69 -15.51
CA ARG A 33 11.86 12.11 -15.93
C ARG A 33 10.59 12.63 -16.59
N THR A 34 9.71 11.75 -17.05
CA THR A 34 8.44 12.13 -17.68
C THR A 34 7.27 11.69 -16.82
N PHE A 35 6.17 12.43 -16.86
CA PHE A 35 4.98 12.13 -16.07
C PHE A 35 4.41 10.74 -16.40
N GLY A 36 4.35 10.37 -17.68
CA GLY A 36 3.87 9.03 -18.09
C GLY A 36 4.75 7.90 -17.54
N ALA A 37 6.07 8.08 -17.53
CA ALA A 37 6.98 7.09 -16.94
C ALA A 37 6.84 7.04 -15.41
N GLN A 38 6.63 8.18 -14.74
CA GLN A 38 6.35 8.23 -13.30
C GLN A 38 5.06 7.49 -12.92
N GLN A 39 4.01 7.57 -13.75
CA GLN A 39 2.78 6.79 -13.53
C GLN A 39 3.06 5.28 -13.59
N ASN A 40 3.84 4.83 -14.57
CA ASN A 40 4.24 3.43 -14.70
C ASN A 40 5.13 2.96 -13.55
N GLU A 41 6.06 3.82 -13.10
CA GLU A 41 6.91 3.58 -11.92
C GLU A 41 6.04 3.37 -10.67
N VAL A 42 5.07 4.25 -10.41
CA VAL A 42 4.14 4.10 -9.28
C VAL A 42 3.29 2.83 -9.40
N ALA A 43 2.74 2.53 -10.57
CA ALA A 43 1.94 1.33 -10.80
C ALA A 43 2.74 0.04 -10.53
N THR A 44 4.01 0.01 -10.93
CA THR A 44 4.93 -1.10 -10.67
C THR A 44 5.17 -1.28 -9.19
N HIS A 45 5.44 -0.19 -8.45
CA HIS A 45 5.63 -0.25 -7.00
C HIS A 45 4.38 -0.72 -6.25
N ILE A 46 3.18 -0.31 -6.68
CA ILE A 46 1.92 -0.82 -6.13
C ILE A 46 1.80 -2.33 -6.34
N LYS A 47 2.12 -2.83 -7.54
CA LYS A 47 2.08 -4.26 -7.87
C LYS A 47 3.04 -5.06 -6.98
N ILE A 48 4.27 -4.57 -6.78
CA ILE A 48 5.26 -5.19 -5.89
C ILE A 48 4.78 -5.18 -4.44
N ALA A 49 4.27 -4.03 -3.94
CA ALA A 49 3.78 -3.91 -2.58
C ALA A 49 2.61 -4.89 -2.30
N ASN A 50 1.67 -5.01 -3.23
CA ASN A 50 0.56 -5.96 -3.13
C ASN A 50 1.06 -7.42 -3.11
N ARG A 51 2.04 -7.76 -3.96
CA ARG A 51 2.64 -9.10 -3.96
C ARG A 51 3.33 -9.40 -2.64
N ASN A 52 4.12 -8.47 -2.12
CA ASN A 52 4.79 -8.60 -0.83
C ASN A 52 3.80 -8.76 0.32
N MET A 53 2.65 -8.07 0.29
CA MET A 53 1.61 -8.25 1.31
C MET A 53 1.04 -9.67 1.34
N VAL A 54 0.91 -10.32 0.19
CA VAL A 54 0.44 -11.72 0.14
C VAL A 54 1.53 -12.66 0.65
N LEU A 55 2.78 -12.44 0.25
CA LEU A 55 3.90 -13.33 0.60
C LEU A 55 4.36 -13.18 2.05
N ALA A 56 4.40 -11.97 2.58
CA ALA A 56 4.91 -11.67 3.92
C ALA A 56 3.83 -11.73 5.01
N ARG A 57 2.56 -12.03 4.66
CA ARG A 57 1.50 -12.15 5.66
C ARG A 57 1.78 -13.39 6.51
N PRO A 58 1.99 -13.25 7.84
CA PRO A 58 2.15 -14.41 8.69
C PRO A 58 0.84 -15.21 8.73
N LEU A 59 0.96 -16.53 8.63
CA LEU A 59 -0.13 -17.45 8.95
C LEU A 59 -0.39 -17.32 10.45
N SER A 60 -1.50 -16.68 10.79
CA SER A 60 -1.90 -16.44 12.18
C SER A 60 -3.18 -17.21 12.44
N GLU A 61 -3.15 -18.07 13.44
CA GLU A 61 -4.32 -18.78 13.95
C GLU A 61 -4.69 -18.21 15.32
N ARG A 62 -5.99 -18.04 15.56
CA ARG A 62 -6.49 -17.62 16.86
C ARG A 62 -6.77 -18.87 17.69
N VAL A 63 -5.87 -19.17 18.62
CA VAL A 63 -6.08 -20.23 19.62
C VAL A 63 -7.16 -19.79 20.60
N ARG A 64 -8.10 -20.69 20.92
CA ARG A 64 -9.17 -20.49 21.91
C ARG A 64 -8.79 -21.13 23.23
#